data_AF-A0A661WDG3-F1
#
_entry.id   AF-A0A661WDG3-F1
#
_cell.length_a   1.000
_cell.length_b   1.000
_cell.length_c   1.000
_cell.angle_alpha   90.00
_cell.angle_beta   90.00
_cell.angle_gamma   90.00
#
_symmetry.space_group_name_H-M   'P 1'
#
loop_
_entity.id
_entity.type
_entity.pdbx_description
1 polymer ?
#
loop_
_entity_poly.entity_id
_entity_poly.type
_entity_poly.pdbx_seq_one_letter_code
_entity_poly.pdbx_strand_id
1 'polypeptide(L)' 'QKDGICDLDGGELYQREDDKPGTVRQRLAVYQAQTSPLIEFYRSRGILNEINGNQPIEDVGKDITAVIAGL' A
#
# COMPACT_ATOMS: atom_id res chain seq x y z
N GLN A 1 -7.00 9.32 -23.04
CA GLN A 1 -7.16 8.04 -22.33
C GLN A 1 -8.44 7.40 -22.82
N LYS A 2 -8.45 6.10 -23.10
CA LYS A 2 -9.67 5.36 -23.45
C LYS A 2 -10.07 4.53 -22.24
N ASP A 3 -11.31 4.66 -21.80
CA ASP A 3 -11.81 3.92 -20.64
C ASP A 3 -11.67 2.41 -20.86
N GLY A 4 -11.20 1.70 -19.84
CA GLY A 4 -11.00 0.26 -19.89
C GLY A 4 -9.78 -0.21 -20.69
N ILE A 5 -8.91 0.69 -21.18
CA ILE A 5 -7.74 0.33 -21.99
C ILE A 5 -6.46 0.85 -21.34
N CYS A 6 -5.46 -0.02 -21.22
CA CYS A 6 -4.13 0.32 -20.75
C CYS A 6 -3.48 1.37 -21.65
N ASP A 7 -2.89 2.38 -21.03
CA ASP A 7 -2.21 3.50 -21.67
C ASP A 7 -0.81 3.14 -22.20
N LEU A 8 -0.22 2.03 -21.74
CA LEU A 8 1.11 1.58 -22.14
C LEU A 8 1.09 0.54 -23.27
N ASP A 9 0.23 -0.47 -23.18
CA ASP A 9 0.25 -1.63 -24.09
C ASP A 9 -1.08 -1.87 -24.84
N GLY A 10 -2.13 -1.11 -24.53
CA GLY A 10 -3.44 -1.24 -25.16
C GLY A 10 -4.27 -2.46 -24.70
N GLY A 11 -3.85 -3.17 -23.65
CA GLY A 11 -4.61 -4.27 -23.06
C GLY A 11 -5.93 -3.84 -22.41
N GLU A 12 -6.87 -4.76 -22.29
CA GLU A 12 -8.13 -4.54 -21.59
C GLU A 12 -7.93 -4.54 -20.06
N LEU A 13 -8.43 -3.51 -19.40
CA LEU A 13 -8.43 -3.38 -17.94
C LEU A 13 -9.67 -4.07 -17.36
N TYR A 14 -9.48 -4.79 -16.26
CA TYR A 14 -10.55 -5.44 -15.54
C TYR A 14 -10.39 -5.25 -14.03
N GLN A 15 -11.50 -5.31 -13.31
CA GLN A 15 -11.47 -5.36 -11.85
C GLN A 15 -11.12 -6.78 -11.41
N ARG A 16 -10.15 -6.92 -10.50
CA ARG A 16 -9.81 -8.23 -9.96
C ARG A 16 -10.96 -8.76 -9.10
N GLU A 17 -11.14 -10.07 -9.12
CA GLU A 17 -12.20 -10.75 -8.35
C GLU A 17 -12.12 -10.48 -6.84
N ASP A 18 -10.92 -10.21 -6.31
CA ASP A 18 -10.68 -9.94 -4.90
C ASP A 18 -10.83 -8.46 -4.48
N ASP A 19 -11.13 -7.57 -5.43
CA ASP A 19 -11.43 -6.15 -5.15
C ASP A 19 -12.91 -5.91 -4.85
N LYS A 20 -13.71 -6.97 -4.68
CA LYS A 20 -15.11 -6.88 -4.25
C LYS A 20 -15.19 -6.45 -2.78
N PRO A 21 -16.17 -5.62 -2.37
CA PRO A 21 -16.24 -5.08 -1.02
C PRO A 21 -16.20 -6.12 0.11
N GLY A 22 -16.82 -7.29 -0.09
CA GLY A 22 -16.78 -8.39 0.87
C GLY A 22 -15.36 -8.94 1.07
N THR A 23 -14.65 -9.18 -0.03
CA THR A 23 -13.27 -9.69 -0.02
C THR A 23 -12.30 -8.66 0.57
N VAL A 24 -12.45 -7.38 0.21
CA VAL A 24 -11.63 -6.29 0.77
C VAL A 24 -11.78 -6.20 2.28
N ARG A 25 -13.01 -6.25 2.81
CA ARG A 25 -13.26 -6.24 4.26
C ARG A 25 -12.60 -7.42 4.97
N GLN A 26 -12.72 -8.62 4.40
CA GLN A 26 -12.10 -9.81 4.96
C GLN A 26 -10.56 -9.71 4.95
N ARG A 27 -9.97 -9.20 3.86
CA ARG A 27 -8.52 -8.97 3.77
C ARG A 27 -8.01 -8.00 4.84
N LEU A 28 -8.74 -6.90 5.08
CA LEU A 28 -8.40 -5.94 6.13
C LEU A 28 -8.50 -6.56 7.53
N ALA A 29 -9.52 -7.37 7.80
CA ALA A 29 -9.65 -8.08 9.07
C ALA A 29 -8.50 -9.06 9.31
N VAL A 30 -8.10 -9.82 8.29
CA VAL A 30 -6.94 -10.73 8.36
C VAL A 30 -5.63 -9.97 8.57
N TYR A 31 -5.41 -8.87 7.85
CA TYR A 31 -4.26 -8.00 8.07
C TYR A 31 -4.18 -7.51 9.52
N GLN A 32 -5.29 -7.04 10.08
CA GLN A 32 -5.36 -6.57 11.47
C GLN A 32 -5.08 -7.70 12.47
N ALA A 33 -5.51 -8.93 12.18
CA ALA A 33 -5.30 -10.05 13.10
C ALA A 33 -3.88 -10.63 13.03
N GLN A 34 -3.26 -10.65 11.85
CA GLN A 34 -2.05 -11.43 11.60
C GLN A 34 -0.83 -10.58 11.26
N THR A 35 -1.00 -9.43 10.62
CA THR A 35 0.11 -8.61 10.11
C THR A 35 0.37 -7.38 10.96
N SER A 36 -0.68 -6.68 11.44
CA SER A 36 -0.50 -5.47 12.25
C SER A 36 0.30 -5.67 13.55
N PRO A 37 0.35 -6.86 14.21
CA PRO A 37 1.25 -7.08 15.35
C PRO A 37 2.74 -6.89 15.02
N LEU A 38 3.13 -7.03 13.74
CA LEU A 38 4.52 -6.78 13.31
C LEU A 38 4.93 -5.31 13.47
N ILE A 39 3.97 -4.38 13.51
CA ILE A 39 4.24 -2.96 13.77
C ILE A 39 4.95 -2.81 15.12
N GLU A 40 4.38 -3.42 16.17
CA GLU A 40 4.96 -3.34 17.51
C GLU A 40 6.30 -4.08 17.61
N PHE A 41 6.42 -5.19 16.90
CA PHE A 41 7.69 -5.93 16.81
C PHE A 41 8.82 -5.06 16.24
N TYR A 42 8.60 -4.32 15.16
CA TYR A 42 9.62 -3.43 14.59
C TYR A 42 9.81 -2.14 15.41
N ARG A 43 8.74 -1.63 16.02
CA ARG A 43 8.79 -0.47 16.93
C ARG A 43 9.67 -0.73 18.15
N SER A 44 9.48 -1.87 18.82
CA SER A 44 10.29 -2.27 19.98
C SER A 44 11.78 -2.45 19.68
N ARG A 45 12.13 -2.65 18.41
CA ARG A 45 13.53 -2.73 17.94
C ARG A 45 14.11 -1.37 17.55
N GLY A 46 13.31 -0.31 17.56
CA GLY A 46 13.74 1.05 17.20
C GLY A 46 14.07 1.23 15.70
N ILE A 47 13.59 0.33 14.83
CA ILE A 47 13.88 0.35 13.38
C ILE A 47 12.64 0.66 12.53
N LEU A 48 11.48 0.89 13.17
CA LEU A 48 10.26 1.26 12.48
C LEU A 48 10.29 2.75 12.11
N ASN A 49 10.06 3.05 10.84
CA ASN A 49 9.76 4.39 10.35
C ASN A 49 8.34 4.40 9.77
N GLU A 50 7.51 5.36 10.18
CA GLU A 50 6.11 5.48 9.75
C GLU A 50 5.97 6.61 8.70
N ILE A 51 5.29 6.32 7.59
CA ILE A 51 5.05 7.26 6.48
C ILE A 51 3.54 7.37 6.23
N ASN A 52 3.05 8.59 5.96
CA ASN A 52 1.65 8.81 5.64
C ASN A 52 1.33 8.41 4.19
N GLY A 53 0.69 7.26 3.99
CA GLY A 53 0.28 6.77 2.68
C GLY A 53 -0.93 7.48 2.05
N ASN A 54 -1.59 8.42 2.75
CA ASN A 54 -2.77 9.13 2.26
C ASN A 54 -2.40 10.53 1.70
N GLN A 55 -1.42 10.56 0.81
CA GLN A 55 -0.85 11.76 0.19
C GLN A 55 -0.65 11.52 -1.32
N PRO A 56 -0.38 12.57 -2.13
CA PRO A 56 0.04 12.39 -3.51
C PRO A 56 1.25 11.46 -3.65
N ILE A 57 1.33 10.74 -4.76
CA ILE A 57 2.36 9.72 -5.02
C ILE A 57 3.77 10.32 -4.87
N GLU A 58 3.96 11.54 -5.37
CA GLU A 58 5.23 12.26 -5.34
C GLU A 58 5.67 12.59 -3.91
N ASP A 59 4.72 12.87 -3.02
CA ASP A 59 5.01 13.23 -1.62
C ASP A 59 5.32 11.99 -0.79
N VAL A 60 4.55 10.91 -0.97
CA VAL A 60 4.87 9.59 -0.36
C VAL A 60 6.27 9.13 -0.79
N GLY A 61 6.63 9.30 -2.07
CA GLY A 61 7.95 8.94 -2.59
C GLY A 61 9.10 9.75 -1.98
N LYS A 62 8.89 11.05 -1.73
CA LYS A 62 9.86 11.90 -1.04
C LYS A 62 10.06 11.45 0.40
N ASP A 63 8.96 11.20 1.13
CA ASP A 63 9.00 10.79 2.53
C ASP A 63 9.78 9.46 2.71
N ILE A 64 9.53 8.48 1.83
CA ILE A 64 10.26 7.21 1.83
C ILE A 64 11.75 7.42 1.56
N THR A 65 12.09 8.24 0.55
CA THR A 65 13.49 8.49 0.17
C THR A 65 14.24 9.23 1.27
N ALA A 66 13.59 10.18 1.96
CA ALA A 66 14.17 10.93 3.06
C ALA A 66 14.53 10.01 4.25
N VAL A 67 13.67 9.04 4.57
CA VAL A 67 13.97 8.03 5.60
C VAL A 67 15.17 7.19 5.20
N ILE A 68 15.20 6.65 3.98
CA ILE A 68 16.28 5.76 3.53
C ILE A 68 17.63 6.50 3.45
N ALA A 69 17.64 7.75 2.99
CA ALA A 69 18.87 8.54 2.90
C ALA A 69 19.45 8.97 4.26
N GLY A 70 18.63 8.93 5.32
CA GLY A 70 19.04 9.23 6.69
C GLY A 70 19.50 8.03 7.51
N LEU A 71 19.41 6.81 6.96
CA LEU A 71 19.97 5.58 7.54
C LEU A 71 21.46 5.43 7.20
#